data_AF-A0A914HM18-F1
#
_entry.id   AF-A0A914HM18-F1
#
_cell.length_a   1.000
_cell.length_b   1.000
_cell.length_c   1.000
_cell.angle_alpha   90.00
_cell.angle_beta   90.00
_cell.angle_gamma   90.00
#
_symmetry.space_group_name_H-M   'P 1'
#
loop_
_entity.id
_entity.type
_entity.pdbx_description
1 polymer ?
#
loop_
_entity_poly.entity_id
_entity_poly.type
_entity_poly.pdbx_seq_one_letter_code
_entity_poly.pdbx_strand_id
1 'polypeptide(L)'
;MLDLYPSIALLLSLFVFSGFIWAICHSDSNECNGEKMVYTSIINDNDSIYGQKFNCSYTWLLERYKLSDKYAINEKIEVKSPAHSKFVFVTAANDKFYPTLRKLLANIKETFGCKQQIIAYDLGTVTKNKEWMNELNSVCNLQWRIFDFSQMVEGRVRDLKSYAWKIFVIAHVLMEYDTIVWLDTSIHFESNNLAKFLVPMQKGTIGTVRVPSCMNYN
;
A
#
# COMPACT_ATOMS: atom_id res chain seq x y z
N MET A 1 -21.55 12.04 7.52
CA MET A 1 -21.01 12.65 6.29
C MET A 1 -19.56 12.98 6.62
N LEU A 2 -18.65 12.05 6.35
CA LEU A 2 -17.23 12.20 6.68
C LEU A 2 -16.49 12.31 5.35
N ASP A 3 -16.07 13.53 5.04
CA ASP A 3 -15.22 13.84 3.90
C ASP A 3 -13.83 13.28 4.16
N LEU A 4 -13.58 12.07 3.64
CA LEU A 4 -12.21 11.67 3.33
C LEU A 4 -11.74 12.58 2.19
N TYR A 5 -10.92 13.58 2.53
CA TYR A 5 -10.23 14.40 1.55
C TYR A 5 -9.30 13.52 0.65
N PRO A 6 -9.09 13.91 -0.62
CA PRO A 6 -8.96 12.97 -1.74
C PRO A 6 -7.54 12.40 -1.97
N SER A 7 -6.60 12.63 -1.06
CA SER A 7 -5.17 12.55 -1.41
C SER A 7 -4.60 11.13 -1.51
N ILE A 8 -5.24 10.11 -0.90
CA ILE A 8 -4.89 8.69 -1.10
C ILE A 8 -6.16 7.83 -0.96
N ALA A 9 -7.12 8.04 -1.84
CA ALA A 9 -8.26 7.16 -1.99
C ALA A 9 -8.08 6.24 -3.22
N LEU A 10 -7.04 5.40 -3.23
CA LEU A 10 -6.97 4.30 -4.20
C LEU A 10 -6.34 3.03 -3.55
N LEU A 11 -7.18 1.98 -3.44
CA LEU A 11 -6.91 0.60 -3.00
C LEU A 11 -6.49 0.36 -1.53
N LEU A 12 -7.46 0.46 -0.63
CA LEU A 12 -7.47 -0.28 0.64
C LEU A 12 -8.74 -1.15 0.75
N SER A 13 -9.00 -2.00 -0.25
CA SER A 13 -10.13 -2.96 -0.20
C SER A 13 -9.72 -4.42 -0.10
N LEU A 14 -8.48 -4.75 0.29
CA LEU A 14 -8.04 -6.13 0.53
C LEU A 14 -7.12 -6.35 1.76
N PHE A 15 -7.09 -5.42 2.73
CA PHE A 15 -6.40 -5.66 4.01
C PHE A 15 -7.38 -6.14 5.07
N VAL A 16 -7.53 -7.46 5.18
CA VAL A 16 -8.06 -8.12 6.38
C VAL A 16 -6.98 -9.10 6.84
N PHE A 17 -6.27 -8.78 7.93
CA PHE A 17 -6.02 -9.65 9.10
C PHE A 17 -4.98 -9.04 10.07
N SER A 18 -5.44 -8.84 11.31
CA SER A 18 -4.77 -8.84 12.62
C SER A 18 -3.50 -8.00 12.88
N GLY A 19 -3.61 -7.04 13.82
CA GLY A 19 -2.53 -6.80 14.79
C GLY A 19 -2.28 -5.36 15.26
N PHE A 20 -2.99 -4.95 16.30
CA PHE A 20 -2.60 -3.97 17.33
C PHE A 20 -2.10 -2.56 16.92
N ILE A 21 -3.00 -1.57 17.02
CA ILE A 21 -2.65 -0.15 17.22
C ILE A 21 -3.07 0.23 18.64
N TRP A 22 -2.10 0.61 19.47
CA TRP A 22 -2.32 1.11 20.84
C TRP A 22 -2.46 2.63 20.81
N ALA A 23 -3.41 3.16 21.59
CA ALA A 23 -3.73 4.58 21.75
C ALA A 23 -3.31 5.06 23.16
N ILE A 24 -2.72 6.25 23.27
CA ILE A 24 -2.54 7.00 24.52
C ILE A 24 -2.74 8.49 24.24
N CYS A 25 -3.54 9.17 25.08
CA CYS A 25 -4.03 10.55 24.95
C CYS A 25 -3.12 11.60 25.63
N HIS A 26 -3.02 12.79 25.02
CA HIS A 26 -3.03 14.12 25.69
C HIS A 26 -3.19 15.26 24.66
N SER A 27 -3.89 16.34 25.02
CA SER A 27 -4.18 17.51 24.17
C SER A 27 -3.13 18.63 24.28
N ASP A 28 -2.69 19.17 23.15
CA ASP A 28 -2.83 20.59 22.76
C ASP A 28 -1.88 20.94 21.60
N SER A 29 -2.40 21.73 20.65
CA SER A 29 -1.79 22.16 19.37
C SER A 29 -1.29 21.01 18.46
N ASN A 30 -2.21 20.43 17.68
CA ASN A 30 -2.00 19.20 16.91
C ASN A 30 -1.84 19.41 15.40
N GLU A 31 -1.06 20.40 15.01
CA GLU A 31 -0.76 20.66 13.61
C GLU A 31 0.72 20.43 13.34
N CYS A 32 1.03 19.56 12.38
CA CYS A 32 2.34 19.58 11.73
C CYS A 32 2.15 20.44 10.47
N ASN A 33 2.71 21.65 10.45
CA ASN A 33 2.59 22.58 9.31
C ASN A 33 1.14 22.89 8.89
N GLY A 34 0.22 23.06 9.84
CA GLY A 34 -1.19 23.35 9.55
C GLY A 34 -2.06 22.13 9.24
N GLU A 35 -1.50 20.92 9.21
CA GLU A 35 -2.24 19.68 8.93
C GLU A 35 -2.55 18.88 10.21
N LYS A 36 -3.79 18.40 10.34
CA LYS A 36 -4.25 17.64 11.50
C LYS A 36 -3.79 16.18 11.40
N MET A 37 -2.67 15.88 12.03
CA MET A 37 -2.01 14.57 11.91
C MET A 37 -2.44 13.56 12.99
N VAL A 38 -3.75 13.42 13.17
CA VAL A 38 -4.38 12.49 14.12
C VAL A 38 -5.63 11.88 13.49
N TYR A 39 -5.64 10.55 13.33
CA TYR A 39 -6.85 9.85 12.92
C TYR A 39 -7.87 9.86 14.06
N THR A 40 -9.12 10.18 13.74
CA THR A 40 -10.23 10.17 14.69
C THR A 40 -11.30 9.20 14.18
N SER A 41 -11.78 8.32 15.05
CA SER A 41 -12.91 7.44 14.77
C SER A 41 -14.04 7.76 15.75
N ILE A 42 -15.25 7.93 15.24
CA ILE A 42 -16.44 8.16 16.05
C ILE A 42 -17.09 6.79 16.27
N ILE A 43 -17.19 6.35 17.52
CA ILE A 43 -17.85 5.09 17.86
C ILE A 43 -19.37 5.31 17.88
N ASN A 44 -19.82 6.33 18.63
CA ASN A 44 -21.22 6.77 18.77
C ASN A 44 -21.24 8.29 18.95
N ASP A 45 -22.43 8.90 19.00
CA ASP A 45 -22.61 10.37 19.09
C ASP A 45 -21.81 11.06 20.21
N ASN A 46 -21.43 10.32 21.27
CA ASN A 46 -20.68 10.86 22.41
C ASN A 46 -19.25 10.33 22.55
N ASP A 47 -18.84 9.34 21.76
CA ASP A 47 -17.55 8.65 21.95
C ASP A 47 -16.69 8.72 20.70
N SER A 48 -15.52 9.35 20.83
CA SER A 48 -14.50 9.42 19.78
C SER A 48 -13.19 8.79 20.26
N ILE A 49 -12.64 7.86 19.48
CA ILE A 49 -11.28 7.35 19.65
C ILE A 49 -10.34 8.20 18.80
N TYR A 50 -9.27 8.68 19.43
CA TYR A 50 -8.16 9.32 18.75
C TYR A 50 -7.01 8.33 18.61
N GLY A 51 -6.45 8.24 17.41
CA GLY A 51 -5.24 7.49 17.12
C GLY A 51 -4.00 8.16 17.73
N GLN A 52 -2.87 7.46 17.65
CA GLN A 52 -1.58 8.02 18.02
C GLN A 52 -1.27 9.25 17.14
N LYS A 53 -0.83 10.34 17.78
CA LYS A 53 -0.37 11.54 17.07
C LYS A 53 0.87 11.23 16.24
N PHE A 54 0.87 11.70 15.00
CA PHE A 54 2.07 11.67 14.17
C PHE A 54 3.16 12.55 14.79
N ASN A 55 4.39 12.04 14.85
CA ASN A 55 5.51 12.83 15.31
C ASN A 55 5.98 13.78 14.20
N CYS A 56 5.83 15.10 14.40
CA CYS A 56 6.19 16.10 13.40
C CYS A 56 7.69 16.10 13.02
N SER A 57 8.56 15.47 13.82
CA SER A 57 9.97 15.25 13.42
C SER A 57 10.10 14.35 12.19
N TYR A 58 9.05 13.61 11.83
CA TYR A 58 9.00 12.72 10.67
C TYR A 58 8.26 13.32 9.47
N THR A 59 7.98 14.64 9.47
CA THR A 59 7.38 15.34 8.33
C THR A 59 8.14 15.13 7.03
N TRP A 60 9.46 14.96 7.07
CA TRP A 60 10.27 14.62 5.90
C TRP A 60 9.84 13.31 5.20
N LEU A 61 9.25 12.34 5.91
CA LEU A 61 8.67 11.15 5.28
C LEU A 61 7.46 11.52 4.45
N LEU A 62 6.61 12.40 4.97
CA LEU A 62 5.42 12.87 4.27
C LEU A 62 5.80 13.63 3.01
N GLU A 63 6.84 14.46 3.10
CA GLU A 63 7.42 15.16 1.96
C GLU A 63 7.99 14.21 0.91
N ARG A 64 8.83 13.26 1.34
CA ARG A 64 9.49 12.29 0.46
C ARG A 64 8.49 11.47 -0.34
N TYR A 65 7.38 11.06 0.28
CA TYR A 65 6.37 10.19 -0.33
C TYR A 65 5.10 10.93 -0.78
N LYS A 66 5.10 12.27 -0.71
CA LYS A 66 3.94 13.12 -1.06
C LYS A 66 2.64 12.71 -0.35
N LEU A 67 2.73 12.43 0.96
CA LEU A 67 1.63 11.93 1.78
C LEU A 67 0.90 13.02 2.59
N SER A 68 1.31 14.28 2.47
CA SER A 68 0.69 15.41 3.18
C SER A 68 -0.43 16.04 2.35
N ASP A 69 -1.36 16.75 3.01
CA ASP A 69 -2.55 17.34 2.38
C ASP A 69 -2.20 18.34 1.27
N LYS A 70 -1.05 19.03 1.37
CA LYS A 70 -0.59 19.91 0.30
C LYS A 70 -0.33 19.21 -1.05
N TYR A 71 -0.19 17.88 -1.07
CA TYR A 71 -0.06 17.07 -2.27
C TYR A 71 -1.39 16.47 -2.73
N ALA A 72 -2.51 16.92 -2.16
CA ALA A 72 -3.84 16.49 -2.56
C ALA A 72 -4.03 16.60 -4.08
N ILE A 73 -4.42 15.47 -4.68
CA ILE A 73 -4.70 15.40 -6.09
C ILE A 73 -6.13 15.90 -6.30
N ASN A 74 -6.26 17.07 -6.91
CA ASN A 74 -7.55 17.65 -7.29
C ASN A 74 -8.02 17.19 -8.67
N GLU A 75 -7.17 16.43 -9.38
CA GLU A 75 -7.45 15.91 -10.71
C GLU A 75 -8.10 14.53 -10.63
N LYS A 76 -8.99 14.25 -11.59
CA LYS A 76 -9.58 12.93 -11.72
C LYS A 76 -8.54 11.95 -12.28
N ILE A 77 -8.06 11.03 -11.44
CA ILE A 77 -7.20 9.94 -11.89
C ILE A 77 -8.02 8.93 -12.69
N GLU A 78 -7.62 8.71 -13.95
CA GLU A 78 -8.24 7.70 -14.80
C GLU A 78 -7.61 6.33 -14.50
N VAL A 79 -8.40 5.40 -13.98
CA VAL A 79 -7.96 4.03 -13.72
C VAL A 79 -7.66 3.32 -15.05
N LYS A 80 -6.45 2.81 -15.18
CA LYS A 80 -5.95 2.11 -16.36
C LYS A 80 -6.22 0.61 -16.29
N SER A 81 -6.23 -0.06 -17.43
CA SER A 81 -6.42 -1.52 -17.54
C SER A 81 -5.08 -2.27 -17.60
N PRO A 82 -5.06 -3.58 -17.34
CA PRO A 82 -3.87 -4.41 -17.54
C PRO A 82 -3.23 -4.24 -18.92
N ALA A 83 -1.91 -4.41 -18.98
CA ALA A 83 -1.02 -4.13 -20.11
C ALA A 83 -0.86 -2.66 -20.53
N HIS A 84 -1.56 -1.71 -19.89
CA HIS A 84 -1.27 -0.28 -20.04
C HIS A 84 0.05 0.08 -19.33
N SER A 85 0.86 0.99 -19.89
CA SER A 85 2.18 1.37 -19.33
C SER A 85 2.11 2.05 -17.95
N LYS A 86 0.96 2.65 -17.62
CA LYS A 86 0.64 3.23 -16.31
C LYS A 86 -0.13 2.30 -15.36
N PHE A 87 -0.30 1.03 -15.72
CA PHE A 87 -0.89 0.00 -14.86
C PHE A 87 0.18 -1.00 -14.41
N VAL A 88 0.32 -1.21 -13.10
CA VAL A 88 1.35 -2.10 -12.56
C VAL A 88 0.86 -2.98 -11.42
N PHE A 89 1.28 -4.25 -11.44
CA PHE A 89 1.18 -5.13 -10.28
C PHE A 89 2.35 -4.90 -9.36
N VAL A 90 2.08 -4.73 -8.06
CA VAL A 90 3.11 -4.45 -7.05
C VAL A 90 3.08 -5.56 -6.01
N THR A 91 4.25 -6.09 -5.69
CA THR A 91 4.42 -7.08 -4.61
C THR A 91 5.72 -6.83 -3.87
N ALA A 92 5.92 -7.53 -2.75
CA ALA A 92 7.16 -7.50 -2.00
C ALA A 92 7.40 -8.83 -1.29
N ALA A 93 8.65 -9.23 -1.16
CA ALA A 93 9.02 -10.49 -0.52
C ALA A 93 10.39 -10.40 0.17
N ASN A 94 10.55 -11.19 1.23
CA ASN A 94 11.85 -11.65 1.70
C ASN A 94 12.07 -13.10 1.24
N ASP A 95 13.25 -13.64 1.52
CA ASP A 95 13.64 -15.03 1.31
C ASP A 95 12.60 -16.07 1.76
N LYS A 96 11.99 -15.89 2.95
CA LYS A 96 10.95 -16.79 3.45
C LYS A 96 9.76 -16.91 2.48
N PHE A 97 9.41 -15.81 1.81
CA PHE A 97 8.30 -15.77 0.87
C PHE A 97 8.71 -15.97 -0.60
N TYR A 98 10.00 -16.19 -0.89
CA TYR A 98 10.48 -16.41 -2.25
C TYR A 98 9.74 -17.53 -2.99
N PRO A 99 9.47 -18.72 -2.40
CA PRO A 99 8.71 -19.77 -3.10
C PRO A 99 7.31 -19.34 -3.51
N THR A 100 6.63 -18.54 -2.67
CA THR A 100 5.30 -18.00 -3.00
C THR A 100 5.37 -16.88 -4.02
N LEU A 101 6.37 -15.99 -3.92
CA LEU A 101 6.63 -14.96 -4.92
C LEU A 101 6.85 -15.57 -6.30
N ARG A 102 7.67 -16.62 -6.40
CA ARG A 102 7.93 -17.35 -7.64
C ARG A 102 6.64 -17.88 -8.28
N LYS A 103 5.75 -18.47 -7.48
CA LYS A 103 4.42 -18.94 -7.93
C LYS A 103 3.54 -17.79 -8.41
N LEU A 104 3.50 -16.68 -7.68
CA LEU A 104 2.76 -15.48 -8.07
C LEU A 104 3.27 -14.94 -9.42
N LEU A 105 4.58 -14.81 -9.59
CA LEU A 105 5.17 -14.30 -10.83
C LEU A 105 4.83 -15.19 -12.02
N ALA A 106 4.98 -16.51 -11.89
CA ALA A 106 4.58 -17.47 -12.92
C ALA A 106 3.09 -17.32 -13.27
N ASN A 107 2.22 -17.30 -12.27
CA ASN A 107 0.77 -17.16 -12.47
C ASN A 107 0.38 -15.83 -13.13
N ILE A 108 1.01 -14.70 -12.76
CA ILE A 108 0.78 -13.42 -13.44
C ILE A 108 1.19 -13.52 -14.92
N LYS A 109 2.33 -14.14 -15.22
CA LYS A 109 2.80 -14.26 -16.62
C LYS A 109 1.94 -15.21 -17.44
N GLU A 110 1.46 -16.30 -16.86
CA GLU A 110 0.49 -17.20 -17.50
C GLU A 110 -0.84 -16.49 -17.77
N THR A 111 -1.32 -15.68 -16.83
CA THR A 111 -2.65 -15.07 -16.88
C THR A 111 -2.68 -13.79 -17.73
N PHE A 112 -1.70 -12.90 -17.56
CA PHE A 112 -1.66 -11.57 -18.18
C PHE A 112 -0.60 -11.41 -19.28
N GLY A 113 0.28 -12.40 -19.45
CA GLY A 113 1.33 -12.38 -20.46
C GLY A 113 2.49 -11.44 -20.14
N CYS A 114 3.52 -11.48 -21.00
CA CYS A 114 4.75 -10.70 -20.79
C CYS A 114 4.58 -9.19 -20.92
N LYS A 115 3.53 -8.68 -21.58
CA LYS A 115 3.30 -7.23 -21.70
C LYS A 115 2.98 -6.57 -20.35
N GLN A 116 2.49 -7.34 -19.38
CA GLN A 116 2.12 -6.83 -18.07
C GLN A 116 3.36 -6.54 -17.21
N GLN A 117 3.48 -5.29 -16.77
CA GLN A 117 4.54 -4.85 -15.87
C GLN A 117 4.27 -5.32 -14.42
N ILE A 118 5.34 -5.73 -13.75
CA ILE A 118 5.35 -6.10 -12.33
C ILE A 118 6.49 -5.35 -11.65
N ILE A 119 6.23 -4.77 -10.48
CA ILE A 119 7.27 -4.28 -9.57
C ILE A 119 7.29 -5.19 -8.35
N ALA A 120 8.44 -5.79 -8.06
CA ALA A 120 8.65 -6.58 -6.86
C ALA A 120 9.74 -5.94 -5.99
N TYR A 121 9.42 -5.71 -4.72
CA TYR A 121 10.36 -5.20 -3.73
C TYR A 121 11.00 -6.33 -2.92
N ASP A 122 12.33 -6.30 -2.82
CA ASP A 122 13.08 -7.06 -1.83
C ASP A 122 12.97 -6.40 -0.46
N LEU A 123 12.58 -7.19 0.52
CA LEU A 123 12.52 -6.82 1.93
C LEU A 123 13.85 -7.11 2.68
N GLY A 124 14.93 -7.32 1.93
CA GLY A 124 16.32 -7.27 2.42
C GLY A 124 17.10 -8.59 2.37
N THR A 125 16.54 -9.65 1.77
CA THR A 125 17.19 -10.97 1.78
C THR A 125 17.16 -11.72 0.45
N VAL A 126 16.24 -11.41 -0.47
CA VAL A 126 16.15 -12.14 -1.74
C VAL A 126 17.38 -11.87 -2.62
N THR A 127 17.81 -10.61 -2.71
CA THR A 127 18.97 -10.18 -3.52
C THR A 127 20.29 -10.80 -3.10
N LYS A 128 20.37 -11.36 -1.89
CA LYS A 128 21.57 -12.04 -1.39
C LYS A 128 21.79 -13.39 -2.07
N ASN A 129 20.74 -13.98 -2.65
CA ASN A 129 20.83 -15.25 -3.37
C ASN A 129 20.97 -15.01 -4.89
N LYS A 130 22.15 -15.29 -5.43
CA LYS A 130 22.45 -15.09 -6.85
C LYS A 130 21.61 -15.97 -7.79
N GLU A 131 21.29 -17.19 -7.39
CA GLU A 131 20.49 -18.11 -8.21
C GLU A 131 19.06 -17.59 -8.36
N TRP A 132 18.48 -17.11 -7.26
CA TRP A 132 17.16 -16.47 -7.27
C TRP A 132 17.14 -15.22 -8.13
N MET A 133 18.19 -14.39 -8.03
CA MET A 133 18.28 -13.19 -8.87
C MET A 133 18.42 -13.52 -10.36
N ASN A 134 19.17 -14.57 -10.72
CA ASN A 134 19.24 -15.04 -12.11
C ASN A 134 17.87 -15.46 -12.64
N GLU A 135 17.10 -16.20 -11.83
CA GLU A 135 15.73 -16.58 -12.17
C GLU A 135 14.82 -15.34 -12.33
N LEU A 136 14.83 -14.42 -11.35
CA LEU A 136 14.02 -13.20 -11.40
C LEU A 136 14.39 -12.32 -12.60
N ASN A 137 15.66 -12.19 -12.94
CA ASN A 137 16.13 -11.42 -14.10
C ASN A 137 15.67 -12.02 -15.43
N SER A 138 15.30 -13.30 -15.47
CA SER A 138 14.74 -13.93 -16.67
C SER A 138 13.24 -13.65 -16.85
N VAL A 139 12.56 -13.11 -15.83
CA VAL A 139 11.13 -12.79 -15.89
C VAL A 139 10.92 -11.50 -16.69
N CYS A 140 10.25 -11.61 -17.85
CA CYS A 140 9.91 -10.49 -18.71
C CYS A 140 9.14 -9.39 -17.97
N ASN A 141 9.49 -8.10 -18.19
CA ASN A 141 8.81 -6.94 -17.59
C ASN A 141 8.61 -7.03 -16.06
N LEU A 142 9.56 -7.66 -15.36
CA LEU A 142 9.72 -7.58 -13.92
C LEU A 142 10.74 -6.50 -13.59
N GLN A 143 10.33 -5.51 -12.81
CA GLN A 143 11.23 -4.56 -12.19
C GLN A 143 11.47 -4.98 -10.73
N TRP A 144 12.73 -5.28 -10.41
CA TRP A 144 13.13 -5.59 -9.05
C TRP A 144 13.62 -4.32 -8.35
N ARG A 145 13.16 -4.06 -7.12
CA ARG A 145 13.54 -2.91 -6.30
C ARG A 145 13.94 -3.36 -4.90
N ILE A 146 14.77 -2.59 -4.21
CA ILE A 146 15.09 -2.84 -2.80
C ILE A 146 14.31 -1.85 -1.95
N PHE A 147 13.62 -2.34 -0.91
CA PHE A 147 13.04 -1.46 0.08
C PHE A 147 14.09 -1.10 1.13
N ASP A 148 14.56 0.15 1.09
CA ASP A 148 15.61 0.63 1.99
C ASP A 148 15.04 1.00 3.36
N PHE A 149 15.02 0.02 4.27
CA PHE A 149 14.60 0.22 5.66
C PHE A 149 15.47 1.22 6.43
N SER A 150 16.72 1.47 6.00
CA SER A 150 17.60 2.44 6.69
C SER A 150 17.08 3.87 6.57
N GLN A 151 16.33 4.15 5.51
CA GLN A 151 15.68 5.43 5.27
C GLN A 151 14.32 5.56 5.96
N MET A 152 13.87 4.56 6.72
CA MET A 152 12.60 4.59 7.43
C MET A 152 12.80 4.95 8.90
N VAL A 153 11.75 5.45 9.55
CA VAL A 153 11.73 5.66 11.01
C VAL A 153 11.79 4.32 11.73
N GLU A 154 12.52 4.28 12.85
CA GLU A 154 12.64 3.09 13.70
C GLU A 154 11.30 2.61 14.29
N GLY A 155 11.28 1.35 14.73
CA GLY A 155 10.07 0.73 15.27
C GLY A 155 9.21 0.12 14.17
N ARG A 156 7.91 0.43 14.17
CA ARG A 156 6.90 -0.30 13.38
C ARG A 156 7.25 -0.41 11.90
N VAL A 157 7.68 0.67 11.25
CA VAL A 157 7.94 0.66 9.79
C VAL A 157 9.11 -0.27 9.45
N ARG A 158 10.11 -0.39 10.33
CA ARG A 158 11.25 -1.31 10.14
C ARG A 158 10.94 -2.75 10.57
N ASP A 159 9.86 -2.98 11.32
CA ASP A 159 9.41 -4.33 11.67
C ASP A 159 8.60 -4.94 10.52
N LEU A 160 9.14 -5.99 9.90
CA LEU A 160 8.46 -6.72 8.82
C LEU A 160 7.12 -7.31 9.24
N LYS A 161 6.96 -7.68 10.52
CA LYS A 161 5.71 -8.28 11.05
C LYS A 161 4.59 -7.27 11.25
N SER A 162 4.91 -5.97 11.28
CA SER A 162 3.90 -4.92 11.40
C SER A 162 3.15 -4.66 10.09
N TYR A 163 3.75 -5.04 8.96
CA TYR A 163 3.30 -4.69 7.61
C TYR A 163 3.15 -3.19 7.32
N ALA A 164 3.54 -2.31 8.24
CA ALA A 164 3.40 -0.86 8.10
C ALA A 164 4.22 -0.29 6.93
N TRP A 165 5.30 -0.98 6.55
CA TRP A 165 6.13 -0.64 5.40
C TRP A 165 5.38 -0.70 4.05
N LYS A 166 4.29 -1.48 3.95
CA LYS A 166 3.54 -1.65 2.69
C LYS A 166 3.02 -0.32 2.14
N ILE A 167 2.57 0.59 3.01
CA ILE A 167 2.04 1.88 2.57
C ILE A 167 3.11 2.75 1.89
N PHE A 168 4.37 2.65 2.33
CA PHE A 168 5.49 3.40 1.73
C PHE A 168 5.89 2.83 0.38
N VAL A 169 5.81 1.51 0.21
CA VAL A 169 5.96 0.89 -1.12
C VAL A 169 4.87 1.37 -2.07
N ILE A 170 3.61 1.32 -1.63
CA ILE A 170 2.46 1.78 -2.40
C ILE A 170 2.62 3.26 -2.78
N ALA A 171 2.94 4.12 -1.82
CA ALA A 171 3.14 5.54 -2.03
C ALA A 171 4.25 5.82 -3.04
N HIS A 172 5.39 5.13 -2.92
CA HIS A 172 6.49 5.27 -3.86
C HIS A 172 6.06 4.92 -5.29
N VAL A 173 5.34 3.81 -5.48
CA VAL A 173 4.88 3.41 -6.82
C VAL A 173 3.80 4.35 -7.36
N LEU A 174 2.90 4.87 -6.51
CA LEU A 174 1.88 5.84 -6.91
C LEU A 174 2.46 7.17 -7.40
N MET A 175 3.70 7.50 -7.04
CA MET A 175 4.40 8.66 -7.61
C MET A 175 4.79 8.47 -9.08
N GLU A 176 4.78 7.23 -9.59
CA GLU A 176 5.21 6.88 -10.94
C GLU A 176 4.07 6.34 -11.83
N TYR A 177 3.06 5.69 -11.23
CA TYR A 177 1.97 4.98 -11.91
C TYR A 177 0.60 5.46 -11.46
N ASP A 178 -0.31 5.59 -12.42
CA ASP A 178 -1.69 6.07 -12.19
C ASP A 178 -2.57 4.97 -11.60
N THR A 179 -2.25 3.70 -11.86
CA THR A 179 -3.02 2.55 -11.36
C THR A 179 -2.10 1.45 -10.90
N ILE A 180 -2.22 1.12 -9.62
CA ILE A 180 -1.49 0.01 -9.01
C ILE A 180 -2.48 -1.05 -8.55
N VAL A 181 -2.03 -2.31 -8.49
CA VAL A 181 -2.72 -3.35 -7.75
C VAL A 181 -1.69 -4.03 -6.85
N TRP A 182 -1.85 -3.86 -5.53
CA TRP A 182 -1.04 -4.55 -4.53
C TRP A 182 -1.40 -6.02 -4.47
N LEU A 183 -0.40 -6.89 -4.52
CA LEU A 183 -0.53 -8.33 -4.46
C LEU A 183 0.37 -8.90 -3.36
N ASP A 184 -0.25 -9.54 -2.38
CA ASP A 184 0.49 -10.42 -1.48
C ASP A 184 0.98 -11.66 -2.27
N THR A 185 2.12 -12.22 -1.86
CA THR A 185 2.76 -13.33 -2.60
C THR A 185 1.93 -14.61 -2.62
N SER A 186 0.89 -14.71 -1.78
CA SER A 186 -0.05 -15.84 -1.74
C SER A 186 -1.19 -15.74 -2.74
N ILE A 187 -1.34 -14.62 -3.46
CA ILE A 187 -2.42 -14.42 -4.42
C ILE A 187 -2.24 -15.34 -5.64
N HIS A 188 -3.38 -15.81 -6.17
CA HIS A 188 -3.46 -16.56 -7.41
C HIS A 188 -4.61 -16.02 -8.25
N PHE A 189 -4.35 -15.73 -9.52
CA PHE A 189 -5.35 -15.31 -10.48
C PHE A 189 -5.89 -16.51 -11.24
N GLU A 190 -7.22 -16.66 -11.22
CA GLU A 190 -7.94 -17.64 -12.03
C GLU A 190 -8.28 -17.11 -13.43
N SER A 191 -8.25 -15.78 -13.61
CA SER A 191 -8.52 -15.13 -14.90
C SER A 191 -7.86 -13.76 -15.00
N ASN A 192 -7.71 -13.27 -16.22
CA ASN A 192 -7.21 -11.91 -16.50
C ASN A 192 -8.29 -10.82 -16.41
N ASN A 193 -9.53 -11.20 -16.07
CA ASN A 193 -10.65 -10.27 -16.05
C ASN A 193 -10.73 -9.55 -14.69
N LEU A 194 -10.09 -8.38 -14.61
CA LEU A 194 -10.17 -7.48 -13.46
C LEU A 194 -11.34 -6.50 -13.53
N ALA A 195 -12.22 -6.57 -14.54
CA ALA A 195 -13.28 -5.59 -14.74
C ALA A 195 -14.24 -5.48 -13.55
N LYS A 196 -14.47 -6.59 -12.84
CA LYS A 196 -15.29 -6.61 -11.61
C LYS A 196 -14.76 -5.67 -10.52
N PHE A 197 -13.47 -5.38 -10.52
CA PHE A 197 -12.84 -4.48 -9.56
C PHE A 197 -12.60 -3.09 -10.18
N LEU A 198 -12.05 -3.04 -11.40
CA LEU A 198 -11.62 -1.79 -12.03
C LEU A 198 -12.81 -0.93 -12.49
N VAL A 199 -13.89 -1.53 -13.00
CA VAL A 199 -15.05 -0.74 -13.48
C VAL A 199 -15.75 -0.01 -12.32
N PRO A 200 -16.02 -0.64 -11.16
CA PRO A 200 -16.52 0.10 -10.01
C PRO A 200 -15.57 1.19 -9.53
N MET A 201 -14.26 0.98 -9.56
CA MET A 201 -13.27 2.02 -9.21
C MET A 201 -13.36 3.22 -10.14
N GLN A 202 -13.40 2.99 -11.45
CA GLN A 202 -13.54 4.04 -12.47
C GLN A 202 -14.80 4.88 -12.29
N LYS A 203 -15.88 4.23 -11.87
CA LYS A 203 -17.17 4.87 -11.65
C LYS A 203 -17.28 5.54 -10.27
N GLY A 204 -16.29 5.36 -9.40
CA GLY A 204 -16.38 5.80 -8.00
C GLY A 204 -17.48 5.07 -7.22
N THR A 205 -17.87 3.87 -7.66
CA THR A 205 -18.99 3.09 -7.09
C THR A 205 -18.53 1.94 -6.22
N ILE A 206 -17.21 1.76 -5.99
CA ILE A 206 -16.78 1.04 -4.79
C ILE A 206 -17.30 1.89 -3.63
N GLY A 207 -18.34 1.39 -2.96
CA GLY A 207 -19.06 2.12 -1.92
C GLY A 207 -18.14 2.59 -0.80
N THR A 208 -18.67 3.41 0.11
CA THR A 208 -17.97 3.88 1.31
C THR A 208 -17.17 2.73 1.93
N VAL A 209 -15.85 2.89 1.96
CA VAL A 209 -14.95 1.98 2.68
C VAL A 209 -15.53 1.82 4.08
N ARG A 210 -15.98 0.61 4.42
CA ARG A 210 -16.33 0.32 5.81
C ARG A 210 -15.03 0.41 6.58
N VAL A 211 -14.84 1.53 7.27
CA VAL A 211 -13.79 1.68 8.27
C VAL A 211 -13.97 0.48 9.22
N PRO A 212 -12.94 -0.34 9.46
CA PRO A 212 -13.06 -1.45 10.39
C PRO A 212 -13.58 -0.92 11.73
N SER A 213 -14.71 -1.42 12.20
CA SER A 213 -15.08 -1.21 13.60
C SER A 213 -13.96 -1.81 14.43
N CYS A 214 -13.33 -1.02 15.31
CA CYS A 214 -12.38 -1.53 16.27
C CYS A 214 -13.04 -2.71 17.00
N MET A 215 -12.50 -3.92 16.83
CA MET A 215 -13.03 -5.10 17.52
C MET A 215 -12.80 -4.91 19.02
N ASN A 216 -13.89 -4.90 19.78
CA ASN A 216 -13.86 -5.03 21.23
C ASN A 216 -13.29 -6.41 21.57
N TYR A 217 -12.11 -6.43 22.18
CA TYR A 217 -11.62 -7.60 22.90
C TYR A 217 -12.04 -7.43 24.37
N ASN A 218 -12.93 -8.31 24.82
CA ASN A 218 -13.30 -8.48 26.23
C ASN A 218 -12.12 -9.00 27.05
#